data_AF-A0A535X3K1-F1
#
_entry.id   AF-A0A535X3K1-F1
#
_cell.length_a   1.000
_cell.length_b   1.000
_cell.length_c   1.000
_cell.angle_alpha   90.00
_cell.angle_beta   90.00
_cell.angle_gamma   90.00
#
_symmetry.space_group_name_H-M   'P 1'
#
loop_
_entity.id
_entity.type
_entity.pdbx_description
1 polymer ?
#
loop_
_entity_poly.entity_id
_entity_poly.type
_entity_poly.pdbx_seq_one_letter_code
_entity_poly.pdbx_strand_id
1 'polypeptide(L)'
;MSTWRRRSTGFLRQRRARAARRSRPHGLVITLVHGGESYLVDRATRDLLQPVRSGLTLEFNYEDLQADGLSADAFAEKAGTLPFIDAVRVLVLRDWGLLAGKRDKGAGAERAAAYLAGIPDTTQLVLVVHAAVAPGNPIYKAVAAMERDKRARILRYEPPRRSDRAGWVRKLAEERGLTITPTAVRLLLERAAPDPTRAKMRSSP
;
A
#
# COMPACT_ATOMS: atom_id res chain seq x y z
N MET A 1 29.33 34.52 38.87
CA MET A 1 28.44 35.08 37.83
C MET A 1 28.60 34.23 36.57
N SER A 2 27.65 33.34 36.28
CA SER A 2 26.62 33.52 35.22
C SER A 2 27.27 33.43 33.82
N THR A 3 26.98 32.49 32.91
CA THR A 3 25.71 31.87 32.54
C THR A 3 25.94 30.69 31.59
N TRP A 4 24.99 29.75 31.63
CA TRP A 4 24.65 28.79 30.59
C TRP A 4 24.40 29.44 29.20
N ARG A 5 24.74 28.75 28.11
CA ARG A 5 23.82 28.68 26.96
C ARG A 5 23.88 27.38 26.14
N ARG A 6 22.68 26.86 25.96
CA ARG A 6 22.22 25.66 25.25
C ARG A 6 22.22 25.85 23.72
N ARG A 7 22.30 24.69 23.03
CA ARG A 7 21.55 24.28 21.83
C ARG A 7 21.78 25.06 20.51
N SER A 8 22.00 24.32 19.41
CA SER A 8 20.89 23.79 18.59
C SER A 8 21.41 23.06 17.35
N THR A 9 21.18 21.76 17.31
CA THR A 9 21.00 20.94 16.11
C THR A 9 20.02 21.60 15.14
N GLY A 10 20.42 21.82 13.89
CA GLY A 10 19.59 22.53 12.93
C GLY A 10 19.85 22.17 11.48
N PHE A 11 19.82 20.88 11.11
CA PHE A 11 19.67 20.50 9.69
C PHE A 11 18.86 19.22 9.55
N LEU A 12 17.54 19.34 9.64
CA LEU A 12 16.64 18.39 8.99
C LEU A 12 15.50 19.17 8.34
N ARG A 13 15.78 19.69 7.14
CA ARG A 13 14.75 20.09 6.17
C ARG A 13 14.01 18.83 5.73
N GLN A 14 12.97 18.44 6.46
CA GLN A 14 11.90 17.63 5.88
C GLN A 14 10.75 18.55 5.51
N ARG A 15 10.61 18.73 4.20
CA ARG A 15 9.56 19.49 3.53
C ARG A 15 8.22 18.95 4.02
N ARG A 16 7.49 19.76 4.78
CA ARG A 16 6.04 19.61 4.97
C ARG A 16 5.42 19.58 3.57
N ALA A 17 4.92 18.42 3.15
CA ALA A 17 4.07 18.33 1.99
C ALA A 17 2.78 19.10 2.33
N ARG A 18 2.72 20.35 1.88
CA ARG A 18 1.50 21.14 1.81
C ARG A 18 0.44 20.28 1.13
N ALA A 19 -0.71 20.14 1.80
CA ALA A 19 -1.95 19.70 1.22
C ALA A 19 -2.26 20.59 0.01
N ALA A 20 -1.83 20.16 -1.17
CA ALA A 20 -2.29 20.71 -2.42
C ALA A 20 -3.51 19.87 -2.81
N ARG A 21 -4.69 20.50 -2.74
CA ARG A 21 -5.78 20.20 -3.68
C ARG A 21 -5.19 20.28 -5.08
N ARG A 22 -4.65 19.17 -5.57
CA ARG A 22 -4.33 18.98 -6.99
C ARG A 22 -5.53 18.25 -7.56
N SER A 23 -6.26 18.96 -8.41
CA SER A 23 -7.13 18.40 -9.43
C SER A 23 -6.51 17.08 -9.89
N ARG A 24 -7.18 15.96 -9.57
CA ARG A 24 -6.69 14.65 -9.98
C ARG A 24 -6.71 14.64 -11.51
N PRO A 25 -5.59 14.34 -12.19
CA PRO A 25 -5.62 14.25 -13.64
C PRO A 25 -6.61 13.15 -14.01
N HIS A 26 -7.53 13.46 -14.92
CA HIS A 26 -8.32 12.44 -15.61
C HIS A 26 -7.33 11.58 -16.40
N GLY A 27 -7.27 10.30 -16.06
CA GLY A 27 -6.39 9.28 -16.65
C GLY A 27 -6.36 8.04 -15.77
N LEU A 28 -6.16 6.87 -16.36
CA LEU A 28 -6.03 5.58 -15.67
C LEU A 28 -5.00 5.69 -14.53
N VAL A 29 -5.42 5.40 -13.29
CA VAL A 29 -4.52 5.33 -12.12
C VAL A 29 -4.64 3.96 -11.47
N ILE A 30 -3.76 3.03 -11.88
CA ILE A 30 -3.58 1.76 -11.18
C ILE A 30 -2.62 2.00 -10.01
N THR A 31 -3.02 1.66 -8.78
CA THR A 31 -2.11 1.71 -7.62
C THR A 31 -1.86 0.32 -7.07
N LEU A 32 -0.60 -0.09 -7.03
CA LEU A 32 -0.16 -1.28 -6.31
C LEU A 32 0.40 -0.89 -4.95
N VAL A 33 -0.22 -1.36 -3.88
CA VAL A 33 0.26 -1.24 -2.49
C VAL A 33 0.72 -2.62 -2.04
N HIS A 34 2.00 -2.77 -1.71
CA HIS A 34 2.51 -4.07 -1.30
C HIS A 34 3.66 -4.01 -0.30
N GLY A 35 3.95 -5.11 0.38
CA GLY A 35 5.18 -5.25 1.17
C GLY A 35 5.04 -6.13 2.41
N GLY A 36 6.17 -6.40 3.08
CA GLY A 36 6.26 -7.33 4.20
C GLY A 36 5.72 -6.83 5.54
N GLU A 37 5.25 -5.58 5.63
CA GLU A 37 4.68 -5.01 6.85
C GLU A 37 3.20 -4.68 6.66
N SER A 38 2.32 -5.63 7.02
CA SER A 38 0.88 -5.54 6.80
C SER A 38 0.26 -4.27 7.41
N TYR A 39 0.72 -3.84 8.60
CA TYR A 39 0.20 -2.62 9.22
C TYR A 39 0.45 -1.37 8.37
N LEU A 40 1.62 -1.26 7.75
CA LEU A 40 1.96 -0.13 6.88
C LEU A 40 1.18 -0.20 5.56
N VAL A 41 1.00 -1.40 5.00
CA VAL A 41 0.15 -1.64 3.82
C VAL A 41 -1.29 -1.21 4.09
N ASP A 42 -1.88 -1.65 5.20
CA ASP A 42 -3.26 -1.31 5.58
C ASP A 42 -3.44 0.18 5.84
N ARG A 43 -2.49 0.80 6.55
CA ARG A 43 -2.50 2.23 6.81
C ARG A 43 -2.45 3.02 5.51
N ALA A 44 -1.49 2.71 4.64
CA ALA A 44 -1.34 3.39 3.36
C ALA A 44 -2.57 3.22 2.46
N THR A 45 -3.14 2.01 2.43
CA THR A 45 -4.36 1.71 1.68
C THR A 45 -5.54 2.52 2.20
N ARG A 46 -5.71 2.64 3.52
CA ARG A 46 -6.76 3.47 4.13
C ARG A 46 -6.59 4.95 3.79
N ASP A 47 -5.39 5.49 3.96
CA ASP A 47 -5.07 6.89 3.67
C ASP A 47 -5.28 7.21 2.18
N LEU A 48 -5.01 6.24 1.30
CA LEU A 48 -5.25 6.33 -0.15
C LEU A 48 -6.74 6.33 -0.49
N LEU A 49 -7.51 5.38 0.07
CA LEU A 49 -8.90 5.13 -0.32
C LEU A 49 -9.89 6.08 0.34
N GLN A 50 -9.62 6.56 1.56
CA GLN A 50 -10.53 7.47 2.28
C GLN A 50 -10.98 8.68 1.43
N PRO A 51 -10.07 9.50 0.85
CA PRO A 51 -10.48 10.65 0.04
C PRO A 51 -11.00 10.28 -1.35
N VAL A 52 -10.89 9.01 -1.77
CA VAL A 52 -11.47 8.52 -3.03
C VAL A 52 -12.93 8.13 -2.77
N ARG A 53 -13.17 7.33 -1.73
CA ARG A 53 -14.50 6.88 -1.32
C ARG A 53 -15.41 8.06 -0.97
N SER A 54 -14.91 9.05 -0.25
CA SER A 54 -15.69 10.27 0.06
C SER A 54 -16.04 11.12 -1.17
N GLY A 55 -15.41 10.89 -2.32
CA GLY A 55 -15.68 11.61 -3.56
C GLY A 55 -16.69 10.90 -4.48
N LEU A 56 -17.13 9.68 -4.14
CA LEU A 56 -18.15 8.96 -4.90
C LEU A 56 -19.54 9.40 -4.44
N THR A 57 -20.44 9.58 -5.40
CA THR A 57 -21.85 9.89 -5.08
C THR A 57 -22.54 8.64 -4.57
N LEU A 58 -22.17 7.47 -5.12
CA LEU A 58 -22.90 6.23 -4.91
C LEU A 58 -21.98 5.07 -4.55
N GLU A 59 -22.37 4.32 -3.52
CA GLU A 59 -21.51 3.26 -2.95
C GLU A 59 -21.26 2.10 -3.91
N PHE A 60 -22.16 1.85 -4.87
CA PHE A 60 -21.97 0.78 -5.86
C PHE A 60 -20.76 1.03 -6.79
N ASN A 61 -20.27 2.28 -6.88
CA ASN A 61 -19.02 2.59 -7.59
C ASN A 61 -17.78 2.25 -6.78
N TYR A 62 -17.92 1.68 -5.57
CA TYR A 62 -16.82 1.22 -4.73
C TYR A 62 -16.95 -0.28 -4.47
N GLU A 63 -16.01 -1.07 -5.00
CA GLU A 63 -15.94 -2.51 -4.76
C GLU A 63 -14.61 -2.84 -4.08
N ASP A 64 -14.65 -3.56 -2.96
CA ASP A 64 -13.48 -3.93 -2.18
C ASP A 64 -13.60 -5.39 -1.75
N LEU A 65 -12.77 -6.26 -2.33
CA LEU A 65 -12.86 -7.70 -2.15
C LEU A 65 -11.53 -8.37 -1.85
N GLN A 66 -11.60 -9.47 -1.10
CA GLN A 66 -10.52 -10.45 -1.05
C GLN A 66 -10.53 -11.27 -2.34
N ALA A 67 -9.38 -11.29 -3.01
CA ALA A 67 -9.23 -11.80 -4.37
C ALA A 67 -8.38 -13.07 -4.41
N ASP A 68 -8.26 -13.82 -3.31
CA ASP A 68 -7.40 -15.01 -3.21
C ASP A 68 -7.60 -16.02 -4.36
N GLY A 69 -8.87 -16.20 -4.75
CA GLY A 69 -9.31 -17.11 -5.82
C GLY A 69 -9.87 -16.41 -7.06
N LEU A 70 -9.67 -15.10 -7.21
CA LEU A 70 -10.17 -14.36 -8.37
C LEU A 70 -9.38 -14.77 -9.63
N SER A 71 -10.08 -15.34 -10.62
CA SER A 71 -9.47 -15.72 -11.90
C SER A 71 -9.17 -14.49 -12.77
N ALA A 72 -8.36 -14.67 -13.81
CA ALA A 72 -8.08 -13.61 -14.79
C ALA A 72 -9.34 -13.12 -15.52
N ASP A 73 -10.27 -14.02 -15.84
CA ASP A 73 -11.49 -13.68 -16.58
C ASP A 73 -12.49 -12.95 -15.68
N ALA A 74 -12.68 -13.41 -14.44
CA ALA A 74 -13.49 -12.72 -13.45
C ALA A 74 -12.92 -11.33 -13.11
N PHE A 75 -11.59 -11.19 -13.14
CA PHE A 75 -10.95 -9.88 -13.05
C PHE A 75 -11.29 -8.98 -14.24
N ALA A 76 -11.22 -9.48 -15.47
CA ALA A 76 -11.54 -8.71 -16.67
C ALA A 76 -12.99 -8.19 -16.64
N GLU A 77 -13.94 -9.04 -16.26
CA GLU A 77 -15.35 -8.65 -16.11
C GLU A 77 -15.52 -7.53 -15.06
N LYS A 78 -14.93 -7.69 -13.88
CA LYS A 78 -15.01 -6.71 -12.80
C LYS A 78 -14.35 -5.39 -13.18
N ALA A 79 -13.15 -5.43 -13.74
CA ALA A 79 -12.39 -4.24 -14.11
C ALA A 79 -13.01 -3.48 -15.30
N GLY A 80 -13.70 -4.19 -16.20
CA GLY A 80 -14.36 -3.62 -17.38
C GLY A 80 -15.75 -3.05 -17.12
N THR A 81 -16.35 -3.31 -15.97
CA THR A 81 -17.68 -2.80 -15.61
C THR A 81 -17.64 -1.28 -15.41
N LEU A 82 -18.50 -0.56 -16.14
CA LEU A 82 -18.57 0.91 -16.12
C LEU A 82 -19.13 1.45 -14.80
N PRO A 83 -18.72 2.66 -14.38
CA PRO A 83 -19.38 3.34 -13.28
C PRO A 83 -20.83 3.70 -13.63
N PHE A 84 -21.68 3.81 -12.62
CA PHE A 84 -23.05 4.29 -12.78
C PHE A 84 -23.18 5.69 -12.15
N ILE A 85 -23.68 6.67 -12.90
CA ILE A 85 -23.81 8.10 -12.54
C ILE A 85 -22.48 8.84 -12.31
N ASP A 86 -21.53 8.28 -11.56
CA ASP A 86 -20.21 8.88 -11.35
C ASP A 86 -19.32 8.74 -12.59
N ALA A 87 -18.34 9.65 -12.71
CA ALA A 87 -17.34 9.58 -13.78
C ALA A 87 -16.34 8.42 -13.62
N VAL A 88 -16.19 7.91 -12.39
CA VAL A 88 -15.23 6.87 -12.05
C VAL A 88 -15.80 5.88 -11.06
N ARG A 89 -15.29 4.66 -11.09
CA ARG A 89 -15.46 3.65 -10.05
C ARG A 89 -14.12 3.23 -9.46
N VAL A 90 -14.16 2.60 -8.30
CA VAL A 90 -13.01 2.06 -7.58
C VAL A 90 -13.18 0.56 -7.44
N LEU A 91 -12.15 -0.18 -7.84
CA LEU A 91 -12.03 -1.62 -7.63
C LEU A 91 -10.79 -1.88 -6.79
N VAL A 92 -10.98 -2.42 -5.59
CA VAL A 92 -9.91 -2.80 -4.67
C VAL A 92 -9.82 -4.32 -4.62
N LEU A 93 -8.66 -4.85 -4.99
CA LEU A 93 -8.36 -6.28 -4.93
C LEU A 93 -7.32 -6.52 -3.84
N ARG A 94 -7.72 -7.20 -2.78
CA ARG A 94 -6.84 -7.57 -1.67
C ARG A 94 -6.33 -8.98 -1.85
N ASP A 95 -5.03 -9.16 -1.64
CA ASP A 95 -4.30 -10.43 -1.67
C ASP A 95 -4.64 -11.33 -2.86
N TRP A 96 -4.78 -10.71 -4.03
CA TRP A 96 -5.12 -11.40 -5.26
C TRP A 96 -4.13 -12.53 -5.53
N GLY A 97 -4.61 -13.78 -5.59
CA GLY A 97 -3.76 -14.97 -5.65
C GLY A 97 -2.74 -14.93 -6.80
N LEU A 98 -3.16 -14.43 -7.97
CA LEU A 98 -2.30 -14.28 -9.16
C LEU A 98 -1.15 -13.29 -8.98
N LEU A 99 -1.25 -12.37 -8.01
CA LEU A 99 -0.24 -11.37 -7.69
C LEU A 99 0.54 -11.71 -6.40
N ALA A 100 -0.12 -12.34 -5.44
CA ALA A 100 0.43 -12.72 -4.13
C ALA A 100 1.32 -13.99 -4.18
N GLY A 101 1.59 -14.53 -5.37
CA GLY A 101 2.48 -15.69 -5.54
C GLY A 101 1.86 -17.03 -5.10
N LYS A 102 0.53 -17.08 -4.95
CA LYS A 102 -0.17 -18.37 -4.78
C LYS A 102 -0.06 -19.10 -6.12
N ARG A 103 0.32 -20.39 -6.07
CA ARG A 103 0.54 -21.21 -7.29
C ARG A 103 -0.70 -21.17 -8.17
N ASP A 104 -0.59 -20.45 -9.27
CA ASP A 104 -1.44 -20.65 -10.43
C ASP A 104 -0.92 -21.89 -11.18
N LYS A 105 -1.83 -22.79 -11.56
CA LYS A 105 -1.49 -23.97 -12.37
C LYS A 105 -1.51 -23.67 -13.87
N GLY A 106 -1.91 -22.46 -14.27
CA GLY A 106 -1.97 -22.01 -15.66
C GLY A 106 -1.35 -20.62 -15.88
N ALA A 107 -1.70 -20.00 -17.00
CA ALA A 107 -1.22 -18.68 -17.43
C ALA A 107 -2.13 -17.52 -16.97
N GLY A 108 -2.74 -17.63 -15.79
CA GLY A 108 -3.70 -16.65 -15.27
C GLY A 108 -3.05 -15.30 -14.98
N ALA A 109 -1.83 -15.27 -14.43
CA ALA A 109 -1.11 -14.03 -14.19
C ALA A 109 -0.78 -13.28 -15.49
N GLU A 110 -0.39 -14.00 -16.54
CA GLU A 110 -0.15 -13.44 -17.88
C GLU A 110 -1.44 -12.89 -18.50
N ARG A 111 -2.55 -13.63 -18.43
CA ARG A 111 -3.85 -13.17 -18.93
C ARG A 111 -4.34 -11.93 -18.17
N ALA A 112 -4.26 -11.94 -16.85
CA ALA A 112 -4.57 -10.80 -16.00
C ALA A 112 -3.72 -9.56 -16.36
N ALA A 113 -2.43 -9.76 -16.61
CA ALA A 113 -1.53 -8.70 -17.02
C ALA A 113 -1.90 -8.11 -18.40
N ALA A 114 -2.35 -8.94 -19.34
CA ALA A 114 -2.84 -8.48 -20.64
C ALA A 114 -4.11 -7.63 -20.49
N TYR A 115 -5.03 -8.02 -19.60
CA TYR A 115 -6.25 -7.24 -19.34
C TYR A 115 -5.98 -5.86 -18.73
N LEU A 116 -4.92 -5.69 -17.93
CA LEU A 116 -4.56 -4.38 -17.35
C LEU A 116 -4.41 -3.27 -18.39
N ALA A 117 -3.95 -3.60 -19.60
CA ALA A 117 -3.74 -2.63 -20.67
C ALA A 117 -5.05 -2.07 -21.24
N GLY A 118 -6.15 -2.80 -21.11
CA GLY A 118 -7.47 -2.44 -21.65
C GLY A 118 -8.49 -2.02 -20.61
N ILE A 119 -8.06 -1.78 -19.35
CA ILE A 119 -8.97 -1.29 -18.31
C ILE A 119 -9.46 0.11 -18.71
N PRO A 120 -10.78 0.37 -18.65
CA PRO A 120 -11.32 1.69 -18.91
C PRO A 120 -10.69 2.75 -17.99
N ASP A 121 -10.43 3.94 -18.52
CA ASP A 121 -9.93 5.09 -17.73
C ASP A 121 -10.92 5.52 -16.63
N THR A 122 -12.16 5.02 -16.68
CA THR A 122 -13.21 5.18 -15.67
C THR A 122 -13.06 4.21 -14.48
N THR A 123 -12.13 3.25 -14.52
CA THR A 123 -11.86 2.31 -13.41
C THR A 123 -10.55 2.65 -12.70
N GLN A 124 -10.67 3.09 -11.44
CA GLN A 124 -9.54 3.21 -10.54
C GLN A 124 -9.26 1.87 -9.84
N LEU A 125 -8.23 1.16 -10.30
CA LEU A 125 -7.80 -0.11 -9.75
C LEU A 125 -6.79 0.08 -8.61
N VAL A 126 -7.07 -0.52 -7.44
CA VAL A 126 -6.14 -0.58 -6.30
C VAL A 126 -5.84 -2.04 -5.96
N LEU A 127 -4.61 -2.45 -6.19
CA LEU A 127 -4.10 -3.78 -5.86
C LEU A 127 -3.41 -3.71 -4.50
N VAL A 128 -3.83 -4.51 -3.54
CA VAL A 128 -3.29 -4.53 -2.17
C VAL A 128 -2.75 -5.92 -1.89
N VAL A 129 -1.46 -6.03 -1.53
CA VAL A 129 -0.81 -7.31 -1.22
C VAL A 129 -0.05 -7.23 0.08
N HIS A 130 -0.40 -8.06 1.05
CA HIS A 130 0.26 -8.14 2.36
C HIS A 130 1.54 -8.98 2.33
N ALA A 131 2.30 -8.85 1.26
CA ALA A 131 3.60 -9.45 1.04
C ALA A 131 4.38 -8.65 -0.02
N ALA A 132 5.69 -8.86 -0.08
CA ALA A 132 6.47 -8.35 -1.21
C ALA A 132 6.11 -9.11 -2.50
N VAL A 133 5.54 -8.40 -3.48
CA VAL A 133 5.28 -8.96 -4.81
C VAL A 133 6.61 -9.19 -5.53
N ALA A 134 6.75 -10.38 -6.13
CA ALA A 134 7.94 -10.75 -6.88
C ALA A 134 8.06 -9.90 -8.18
N PRO A 135 9.22 -9.29 -8.48
CA PRO A 135 9.43 -8.54 -9.72
C PRO A 135 9.24 -9.37 -11.00
N GLY A 136 9.36 -10.70 -10.88
CA GLY A 136 9.13 -11.64 -11.97
C GLY A 136 7.65 -11.81 -12.36
N ASN A 137 6.71 -11.45 -11.48
CA ASN A 137 5.28 -11.64 -11.69
C ASN A 137 4.79 -10.83 -12.91
N PRO A 138 4.03 -11.42 -13.84
CA PRO A 138 3.54 -10.73 -15.04
C PRO A 138 2.72 -9.45 -14.75
N ILE A 139 1.83 -9.50 -13.76
CA ILE A 139 0.99 -8.36 -13.35
C ILE A 139 1.88 -7.25 -12.79
N TYR A 140 2.86 -7.58 -11.95
CA TYR A 140 3.84 -6.59 -11.44
C TYR A 140 4.60 -5.92 -12.59
N LYS A 141 5.09 -6.70 -13.56
CA LYS A 141 5.81 -6.16 -14.73
C LYS A 141 4.94 -5.20 -15.54
N ALA A 142 3.67 -5.54 -15.75
CA ALA A 142 2.72 -4.67 -16.45
C ALA A 142 2.49 -3.35 -15.69
N VAL A 143 2.23 -3.41 -14.37
CA VAL A 143 2.08 -2.20 -13.53
C VAL A 143 3.37 -1.36 -13.54
N ALA A 144 4.54 -1.99 -13.45
CA ALA A 144 5.82 -1.29 -13.49
C ALA A 144 6.12 -0.63 -14.85
N ALA A 145 5.67 -1.24 -15.96
CA ALA A 145 5.73 -0.62 -17.28
C ALA A 145 4.81 0.61 -17.35
N MET A 146 3.58 0.50 -16.86
CA MET A 146 2.60 1.60 -16.82
C MET A 146 3.00 2.74 -15.87
N GLU A 147 3.79 2.45 -14.84
CA GLU A 147 4.35 3.46 -13.93
C GLU A 147 5.29 4.42 -14.68
N ARG A 148 6.06 3.92 -15.66
CA ARG A 148 6.93 4.76 -16.51
C ARG A 148 6.12 5.75 -17.35
N ASP A 149 4.93 5.34 -17.79
CA ASP A 149 3.98 6.17 -18.52
C ASP A 149 3.12 7.06 -17.61
N LYS A 150 3.36 7.04 -16.29
CA LYS A 150 2.57 7.76 -15.27
C LYS A 150 1.09 7.34 -15.19
N ARG A 151 0.76 6.13 -15.68
CA ARG A 151 -0.59 5.51 -15.59
C ARG A 151 -0.73 4.56 -14.40
N ALA A 152 0.37 4.30 -13.69
CA ALA A 152 0.36 3.51 -12.48
C ALA A 152 1.30 4.05 -11.41
N ARG A 153 1.15 3.55 -10.18
CA ARG A 153 2.02 3.86 -9.05
C ARG A 153 2.24 2.63 -8.19
N ILE A 154 3.48 2.36 -7.83
CA ILE A 154 3.86 1.26 -6.93
C ILE A 154 4.30 1.83 -5.58
N LEU A 155 3.64 1.39 -4.51
CA LEU A 155 3.91 1.76 -3.13
C LEU A 155 4.37 0.53 -2.35
N ARG A 156 5.67 0.47 -2.02
CA ARG A 156 6.27 -0.64 -1.29
C ARG A 156 6.50 -0.30 0.19
N TYR A 157 6.01 -1.15 1.09
CA TYR A 157 6.09 -0.98 2.53
C TYR A 157 6.77 -2.17 3.20
N GLU A 158 8.03 -2.01 3.56
CA GLU A 158 8.79 -3.02 4.30
C GLU A 158 8.86 -2.70 5.79
N PRO A 159 9.06 -3.72 6.65
CA PRO A 159 9.28 -3.50 8.06
C PRO A 159 10.48 -2.56 8.29
N PRO A 160 10.38 -1.59 9.21
CA PRO A 160 11.50 -0.72 9.54
C PRO A 160 12.68 -1.54 10.06
N ARG A 161 13.88 -1.22 9.57
CA ARG A 161 15.14 -1.81 10.04
C ARG A 161 15.25 -1.64 11.55
N ARG A 162 15.93 -2.58 12.22
CA ARG A 162 16.07 -2.58 13.69
C ARG A 162 16.58 -1.24 14.24
N SER A 163 17.51 -0.60 13.54
CA SER A 163 18.05 0.74 13.86
C SER A 163 17.01 1.85 13.85
N ASP A 164 16.00 1.74 12.99
CA ASP A 164 15.07 2.82 12.66
C ASP A 164 13.75 2.70 13.45
N ARG A 165 13.49 1.53 14.06
CA ARG A 165 12.26 1.24 14.80
C ARG A 165 11.98 2.25 15.91
N ALA A 166 12.99 2.66 16.66
CA ALA A 166 12.81 3.61 17.75
C ALA A 166 12.35 4.99 17.23
N GLY A 167 12.89 5.43 16.08
CA GLY A 167 12.45 6.65 15.42
C GLY A 167 11.03 6.53 14.87
N TRP A 168 10.69 5.37 14.29
CA TRP A 168 9.36 5.08 13.78
C TRP A 168 8.29 5.10 14.89
N VAL A 169 8.54 4.46 16.04
CA VAL A 169 7.60 4.48 17.18
C VAL A 169 7.36 5.90 17.68
N ARG A 170 8.42 6.72 17.81
CA ARG A 170 8.28 8.13 18.21
C ARG A 170 7.43 8.91 17.24
N LYS A 171 7.70 8.79 15.94
CA LYS A 171 6.92 9.45 14.90
C LYS A 171 5.45 9.02 14.92
N LEU A 172 5.18 7.73 15.11
CA LEU A 172 3.82 7.20 15.22
C LEU A 172 3.07 7.76 16.45
N ALA A 173 3.77 7.94 17.57
CA ALA A 173 3.20 8.59 18.76
C ALA A 173 2.88 10.06 18.49
N GLU A 174 3.81 10.80 17.89
CA GLU A 174 3.63 12.21 17.51
C GLU A 174 2.45 12.41 16.56
N GLU A 175 2.32 11.55 15.54
CA GLU A 175 1.19 11.55 14.60
C GLU A 175 -0.17 11.32 15.29
N ARG A 176 -0.18 10.69 16.47
CA ARG A 176 -1.36 10.48 17.30
C ARG A 176 -1.54 11.54 18.39
N GLY A 177 -0.70 12.59 18.41
CA GLY A 177 -0.73 13.63 19.44
C GLY A 177 -0.21 13.14 20.80
N LEU A 178 0.56 12.05 20.83
CA LEU A 178 1.11 11.46 22.05
C LEU A 178 2.60 11.78 22.18
N THR A 179 3.06 11.91 23.42
CA THR A 179 4.48 11.95 23.75
C THR A 179 4.92 10.62 24.35
N ILE A 180 6.05 10.09 23.89
CA ILE A 180 6.60 8.83 24.40
C ILE A 180 8.07 9.00 24.80
N THR A 181 8.43 8.53 26.00
CA THR A 181 9.81 8.60 26.48
C THR A 181 10.70 7.58 25.77
N PRO A 182 12.02 7.83 25.64
CA PRO A 182 12.95 6.85 25.08
C PRO A 182 12.90 5.48 25.77
N THR A 183 12.70 5.46 27.11
CA THR A 183 12.56 4.23 27.89
C THR A 183 11.30 3.45 27.51
N ALA A 184 10.15 4.13 27.37
CA ALA A 184 8.90 3.49 26.94
C ALA A 184 9.01 2.94 25.52
N VAL A 185 9.67 3.66 24.60
CA VAL A 185 9.95 3.16 23.24
C VAL A 185 10.77 1.86 23.29
N ARG A 186 11.84 1.83 24.10
CA ARG A 186 12.68 0.65 24.28
C ARG A 186 11.86 -0.54 24.80
N LEU A 187 11.08 -0.33 25.87
CA LEU A 187 10.23 -1.38 26.46
C LEU A 187 9.19 -1.92 25.48
N LEU A 188 8.56 -1.05 24.68
CA LEU A 188 7.62 -1.48 23.64
C LEU A 188 8.31 -2.34 22.58
N LEU A 189 9.50 -1.95 22.12
CA LEU A 189 10.25 -2.72 21.12
C LEU A 189 10.75 -4.05 21.66
N GLU A 190 11.15 -4.11 22.93
CA GLU A 190 11.52 -5.37 23.61
C GLU A 190 10.33 -6.33 23.71
N ARG A 191 9.13 -5.81 24.04
CA ARG A 191 7.90 -6.62 24.17
C ARG A 191 7.25 -7.01 22.85
N ALA A 192 7.40 -6.18 21.82
CA ALA A 192 6.84 -6.42 20.49
C ALA A 192 7.76 -7.25 19.58
N ALA A 193 9.00 -7.53 20.01
CA ALA A 193 9.88 -8.42 19.27
C ALA A 193 9.23 -9.83 19.21
N PRO A 194 9.12 -10.44 18.01
CA PRO A 194 8.63 -11.81 17.93
C PRO A 194 9.53 -12.71 18.76
N ASP A 195 8.92 -13.53 19.60
CA ASP A 195 9.60 -14.54 20.41
C ASP A 195 10.51 -15.38 19.48
N PRO A 196 11.84 -15.43 19.72
CA PRO A 196 12.75 -16.21 18.89
C PRO A 196 12.38 -17.69 18.78
N THR A 197 11.63 -18.21 19.75
CA THR A 197 11.13 -19.59 19.78
C THR A 197 10.06 -19.85 18.71
N ARG A 198 9.28 -18.82 18.35
CA ARG A 198 8.18 -18.91 17.37
C ARG A 198 8.66 -18.78 15.92
N ALA A 199 9.84 -18.18 15.72
CA ALA A 199 10.49 -18.08 14.41
C ALA A 199 11.08 -19.42 13.95
N LYS A 200 11.59 -20.25 14.88
CA LYS A 200 12.12 -21.61 14.57
C LYS A 200 11.03 -22.62 14.18
N MET A 201 9.80 -22.47 14.68
CA MET A 201 8.68 -23.37 14.33
C MET A 201 8.13 -23.18 12.90
N ARG A 202 8.49 -22.10 12.19
CA ARG A 202 8.08 -21.87 10.79
C ARG A 202 9.15 -22.26 9.77
N SER A 203 10.31 -22.71 10.21
CA SER A 203 11.47 -23.05 9.37
C SER A 203 11.89 -24.52 9.46
N SER A 204 11.11 -25.38 10.12
CA SER A 204 11.30 -26.84 10.02
C SER A 204 10.37 -27.41 8.95
N PRO A 205 10.89 -28.22 8.01
CA PRO A 205 10.10 -28.88 6.96
C PRO A 205 9.10 -29.90 7.53
#